data_AF-A0A7H0IHR7-F1
#
_entry.id   AF-A0A7H0IHR7-F1
#
_cell.length_a   1.000
_cell.length_b   1.000
_cell.length_c   1.000
_cell.angle_alpha   90.00
_cell.angle_beta   90.00
_cell.angle_gamma   90.00
#
_symmetry.space_group_name_H-M   'P 1'
#
loop_
_entity.id
_entity.type
_entity.pdbx_description
1 polymer ?
#
loop_
_entity_poly.entity_id
_entity_poly.type
_entity_poly.pdbx_seq_one_letter_code
_entity_poly.pdbx_strand_id
1 'polypeptide(L)'
;MRGLLAVSIGVTLSLTPLPPAAAAPTVQPAPVVSGSTQSLPLTPLTPRTRAVGAAPGLPRRDVRPFSLLGVVWDDPAAHLDAAVQARTRAAGTDTWSDWQDLETHADDHGADPGTPEHDTARLHGGTAPLWVGDSDGVEVRIQPGTAVPAGLRAELVDPGTTDAPVVGPPRARARLNAPAAGTVVPELARTLPHGGPRPRIVTRKGWGADEKLREKKFSYTKSVKAAFVHHTATGNRYRCSQAASVIRGIYRYHVKSMGWKDIGYNFLVDKCGNIYEGRAGGVTRPVLGAHTLGFNGNSVGIAVIGTYGAARPAAAAVKAVARLSAWKLGIYGVNPRGTTYLKSAGGNLYRKGKNVRLNVISGHRDGFATDCPGRQLYGKLGAARSSAARYQGR
;
A
#
# COMPACT_ATOMS: atom_id res chain seq x y z
N MET A 1 85.29 -61.17 10.34
CA MET A 1 85.34 -59.81 9.77
C MET A 1 84.86 -59.87 8.33
N ARG A 2 83.90 -59.01 7.93
CA ARG A 2 83.24 -58.89 6.60
C ARG A 2 82.34 -60.10 6.26
N GLY A 3 81.11 -60.03 5.74
CA GLY A 3 80.20 -58.98 5.26
C GLY A 3 79.05 -59.67 4.46
N LEU A 4 77.98 -58.92 4.14
CA LEU A 4 76.77 -59.23 3.31
C LEU A 4 75.59 -59.91 4.06
N LEU A 5 74.51 -59.18 4.38
CA LEU A 5 73.38 -58.66 3.58
C LEU A 5 72.22 -59.66 3.44
N ALA A 6 71.18 -59.49 4.26
CA ALA A 6 69.84 -59.95 3.98
C ALA A 6 68.88 -58.77 4.22
N VAL A 7 68.23 -58.34 3.14
CA VAL A 7 67.26 -57.26 3.07
C VAL A 7 65.93 -57.76 3.61
N SER A 8 65.29 -57.01 4.51
CA SER A 8 63.89 -57.19 4.87
C SER A 8 63.18 -55.84 4.72
N ILE A 9 62.27 -55.78 3.76
CA ILE A 9 61.47 -54.61 3.42
C ILE A 9 60.39 -54.45 4.49
N GLY A 10 60.46 -53.37 5.26
CA GLY A 10 59.37 -52.94 6.15
C GLY A 10 59.22 -51.44 6.05
N VAL A 11 58.23 -50.97 5.28
CA VAL A 11 57.87 -49.54 5.26
C VAL A 11 56.34 -49.41 5.41
N THR A 12 55.99 -49.21 6.67
CA THR A 12 55.00 -48.27 7.24
C THR A 12 53.93 -47.68 6.32
N LEU A 13 52.67 -48.01 6.64
CA LEU A 13 51.45 -47.35 6.19
C LEU A 13 51.37 -45.92 6.79
N SER A 14 51.51 -44.89 5.98
CA SER A 14 51.32 -43.49 6.39
C SER A 14 49.82 -43.14 6.31
N LEU A 15 49.16 -43.07 7.47
CA LEU A 15 47.82 -42.49 7.62
C LEU A 15 47.92 -40.97 7.48
N THR A 16 47.45 -40.42 6.36
CA THR A 16 47.23 -38.98 6.21
C THR A 16 45.94 -38.58 6.92
N PRO A 17 45.95 -37.56 7.79
CA PRO A 17 44.70 -37.06 8.39
C PRO A 17 43.84 -36.37 7.33
N LEU A 18 42.55 -36.73 7.30
CA LEU A 18 41.54 -36.04 6.49
C LEU A 18 41.46 -34.55 6.88
N PRO A 19 41.34 -33.62 5.91
CA PRO A 19 41.09 -32.22 6.21
C PRO A 19 39.72 -32.06 6.90
N PRO A 20 39.57 -31.13 7.85
CA PRO A 20 38.29 -30.87 8.50
C PRO A 20 37.24 -30.44 7.48
N ALA A 21 36.01 -30.91 7.68
CA ALA A 21 34.86 -30.64 6.83
C ALA A 21 34.69 -29.12 6.60
N ALA A 22 34.61 -28.71 5.33
CA ALA A 22 34.27 -27.36 4.97
C ALA A 22 32.92 -26.99 5.58
N ALA A 23 32.92 -25.99 6.47
CA ALA A 23 31.69 -25.42 7.00
C ALA A 23 30.81 -24.95 5.82
N ALA A 24 29.54 -25.35 5.83
CA ALA A 24 28.57 -24.84 4.87
C ALA A 24 28.58 -23.30 4.90
N PRO A 25 28.50 -22.61 3.75
CA PRO A 25 28.48 -21.16 3.73
C PRO A 25 27.31 -20.68 4.57
N THR A 26 27.62 -19.93 5.64
CA THR A 26 26.65 -19.13 6.36
C THR A 26 26.12 -18.10 5.37
N VAL A 27 24.90 -18.32 4.87
CA VAL A 27 24.17 -17.30 4.11
C VAL A 27 23.94 -16.14 5.07
N GLN A 28 24.78 -15.11 4.98
CA GLN A 28 24.52 -13.84 5.65
C GLN A 28 23.16 -13.33 5.14
N PRO A 29 22.21 -12.95 6.02
CA PRO A 29 21.00 -12.27 5.57
C PRO A 29 21.43 -11.02 4.79
N ALA A 30 20.91 -10.87 3.57
CA ALA A 30 21.20 -9.71 2.74
C ALA A 30 20.85 -8.43 3.52
N PRO A 31 21.65 -7.36 3.42
CA PRO A 31 21.36 -6.13 4.15
C PRO A 31 19.98 -5.58 3.77
N VAL A 32 19.17 -5.26 4.78
CA VAL A 32 17.90 -4.54 4.62
C VAL A 32 18.19 -3.18 3.99
N VAL A 33 17.79 -2.97 2.74
CA VAL A 33 18.02 -1.70 2.05
C VAL A 33 16.88 -0.76 2.36
N SER A 34 17.20 0.35 3.04
CA SER A 34 16.26 1.46 3.21
C SER A 34 15.85 1.98 1.84
N GLY A 35 14.54 1.95 1.53
CA GLY A 35 14.04 2.45 0.25
C GLY A 35 14.37 3.92 0.01
N SER A 36 14.17 4.39 -1.21
CA SER A 36 14.51 5.76 -1.62
C SER A 36 13.44 6.40 -2.49
N THR A 37 13.50 7.72 -2.63
CA THR A 37 12.65 8.49 -3.53
C THR A 37 13.54 9.35 -4.41
N GLN A 38 13.31 9.34 -5.73
CA GLN A 38 13.95 10.21 -6.70
C GLN A 38 12.90 11.15 -7.29
N SER A 39 13.08 12.45 -7.09
CA SER A 39 12.19 13.49 -7.62
C SER A 39 12.79 14.10 -8.87
N LEU A 40 12.04 14.12 -9.97
CA LEU A 40 12.47 14.60 -11.28
C LEU A 40 11.48 15.65 -11.79
N PRO A 41 11.92 16.89 -12.07
CA PRO A 41 11.01 17.93 -12.56
C PRO A 41 10.44 17.57 -13.93
N LEU A 42 9.15 17.87 -14.13
CA LEU A 42 8.51 17.79 -15.44
C LEU A 42 8.69 19.13 -16.15
N THR A 43 9.44 19.13 -17.26
CA THR A 43 9.76 20.34 -18.03
C THR A 43 8.96 20.36 -19.33
N PRO A 44 8.69 21.55 -19.91
CA PRO A 44 8.06 21.64 -21.23
C PRO A 44 8.80 20.77 -22.25
N LEU A 45 8.11 19.84 -22.90
CA LEU A 45 8.70 19.03 -23.95
C LEU A 45 8.73 19.83 -25.25
N THR A 46 9.90 19.97 -25.89
CA THR A 46 10.02 20.64 -27.19
C THR A 46 9.16 19.92 -28.23
N PRO A 47 8.22 20.61 -28.91
CA PRO A 47 7.40 19.96 -29.93
C PRO A 47 8.26 19.54 -31.13
N ARG A 48 8.06 18.31 -31.63
CA ARG A 48 8.55 17.94 -32.98
C ARG A 48 7.79 18.66 -34.10
N THR A 49 6.65 19.27 -33.80
CA THR A 49 5.80 20.04 -34.73
C THR A 49 5.14 21.21 -34.00
N ARG A 50 5.28 22.42 -34.56
CA ARG A 50 4.94 23.74 -33.97
C ARG A 50 3.47 24.01 -33.57
N ALA A 51 2.56 23.03 -33.63
CA ALA A 51 1.12 23.30 -33.58
C ALA A 51 0.46 23.15 -32.20
N VAL A 52 1.15 22.65 -31.18
CA VAL A 52 0.59 22.48 -29.83
C VAL A 52 1.62 22.96 -28.81
N GLY A 53 1.20 23.80 -27.85
CA GLY A 53 2.09 24.28 -26.79
C GLY A 53 2.82 23.12 -26.10
N ALA A 54 4.06 23.36 -25.66
CA ALA A 54 4.91 22.36 -25.02
C ALA A 54 4.29 21.89 -23.70
N ALA A 55 3.61 20.75 -23.69
CA ALA A 55 3.09 20.17 -22.47
C ALA A 55 4.25 19.69 -21.57
N PRO A 56 4.17 19.86 -20.23
CA PRO A 56 5.21 19.35 -19.35
C PRO A 56 5.33 17.83 -19.43
N GLY A 57 6.56 17.32 -19.29
CA GLY A 57 6.80 15.90 -19.25
C GLY A 57 8.23 15.57 -18.87
N LEU A 58 8.54 14.28 -18.90
CA LEU A 58 9.84 13.71 -18.64
C LEU A 58 10.23 12.89 -19.87
N PRO A 59 11.18 13.34 -20.71
CA PRO A 59 11.65 12.55 -21.84
C PRO A 59 12.33 11.28 -21.33
N ARG A 60 12.33 10.25 -22.18
CA ARG A 60 12.95 8.95 -21.93
C ARG A 60 14.36 9.14 -21.37
N ARG A 61 14.62 8.58 -20.19
CA ARG A 61 15.92 8.63 -19.53
C ARG A 61 16.15 7.42 -18.63
N ASP A 62 17.42 7.11 -18.42
CA ASP A 62 17.88 6.18 -17.40
C ASP A 62 17.80 6.82 -16.01
N VAL A 63 17.42 6.03 -15.02
CA VAL A 63 17.23 6.47 -13.63
C VAL A 63 17.71 5.41 -12.66
N ARG A 64 17.78 5.76 -11.37
CA ARG A 64 18.04 4.74 -10.34
C ARG A 64 16.85 3.77 -10.27
N PRO A 65 17.07 2.50 -9.88
CA PRO A 65 15.99 1.53 -9.77
C PRO A 65 14.83 2.02 -8.91
N PHE A 66 13.61 1.74 -9.35
CA PHE A 66 12.36 2.07 -8.65
C PHE A 66 11.27 1.05 -8.99
N SER A 67 10.19 1.00 -8.20
CA SER A 67 9.07 0.08 -8.47
C SER A 67 7.69 0.74 -8.42
N LEU A 68 7.62 1.99 -7.98
CA LEU A 68 6.39 2.77 -7.92
C LEU A 68 6.65 4.20 -8.42
N LEU A 69 5.69 4.76 -9.14
CA LEU A 69 5.79 6.07 -9.75
C LEU A 69 4.52 6.87 -9.45
N GLY A 70 4.66 8.14 -9.10
CA GLY A 70 3.55 9.09 -9.06
C GLY A 70 3.99 10.45 -9.59
N VAL A 71 3.05 11.33 -9.86
CA VAL A 71 3.33 12.74 -10.18
C VAL A 71 2.77 13.60 -9.06
N VAL A 72 3.54 14.59 -8.60
CA VAL A 72 3.12 15.52 -7.54
C VAL A 72 3.35 16.97 -7.98
N TRP A 73 2.71 17.91 -7.29
CA TRP A 73 2.81 19.35 -7.53
C TRP A 73 2.79 20.14 -6.22
N ASP A 74 3.12 21.43 -6.28
CA ASP A 74 3.43 22.21 -5.08
C ASP A 74 2.20 22.55 -4.24
N ASP A 75 1.14 23.05 -4.87
CA ASP A 75 -0.09 23.43 -4.17
C ASP A 75 -1.06 22.23 -4.05
N PRO A 76 -1.27 21.65 -2.86
CA PRO A 76 -2.20 20.54 -2.67
C PRO A 76 -3.65 20.87 -2.97
N ALA A 77 -4.03 22.15 -3.04
CA ALA A 77 -5.38 22.58 -3.41
C ALA A 77 -5.56 22.79 -4.93
N ALA A 78 -4.47 22.80 -5.71
CA ALA A 78 -4.55 22.92 -7.16
C ALA A 78 -4.95 21.59 -7.81
N HIS A 79 -5.77 21.66 -8.86
CA HIS A 79 -6.22 20.49 -9.62
C HIS A 79 -5.36 20.29 -10.88
N LEU A 80 -5.14 19.02 -11.22
CA LEU A 80 -4.51 18.61 -12.47
C LEU A 80 -5.57 18.06 -13.43
N ASP A 81 -6.13 18.95 -14.24
CA ASP A 81 -7.16 18.64 -15.24
C ASP A 81 -6.54 18.21 -16.58
N ALA A 82 -5.67 17.20 -16.52
CA ALA A 82 -4.99 16.66 -17.69
C ALA A 82 -4.72 15.16 -17.53
N ALA A 83 -4.70 14.42 -18.63
CA ALA A 83 -4.30 13.02 -18.60
C ALA A 83 -2.79 12.93 -18.38
N VAL A 84 -2.38 12.24 -17.32
CA VAL A 84 -0.98 11.95 -17.02
C VAL A 84 -0.71 10.50 -17.40
N GLN A 85 0.30 10.27 -18.23
CA GLN A 85 0.70 8.94 -18.67
C GLN A 85 2.17 8.71 -18.41
N ALA A 86 2.52 7.50 -18.00
CA ALA A 86 3.89 7.06 -17.85
C ALA A 86 4.14 5.73 -18.57
N ARG A 87 5.36 5.52 -19.01
CA ARG A 87 5.89 4.20 -19.36
C ARG A 87 7.24 4.00 -18.72
N THR A 88 7.57 2.75 -18.43
CA THR A 88 8.82 2.41 -17.75
C THR A 88 9.55 1.30 -18.48
N ARG A 89 10.86 1.23 -18.28
CA ARG A 89 11.71 0.15 -18.76
C ARG A 89 11.94 -0.84 -17.64
N ALA A 90 11.67 -2.12 -17.89
CA ALA A 90 11.94 -3.17 -16.92
C ALA A 90 13.45 -3.28 -16.65
N ALA A 91 13.83 -3.32 -15.37
CA ALA A 91 15.22 -3.23 -14.96
C ALA A 91 16.10 -4.33 -15.56
N GLY A 92 17.29 -3.96 -16.03
CA GLY A 92 18.23 -4.88 -16.67
C GLY A 92 17.79 -5.39 -18.04
N THR A 93 16.80 -4.75 -18.68
CA THR A 93 16.32 -5.07 -20.02
C THR A 93 16.15 -3.80 -20.86
N ASP A 94 15.98 -3.95 -22.17
CA ASP A 94 15.56 -2.85 -23.07
C ASP A 94 14.05 -2.78 -23.30
N THR A 95 13.25 -3.53 -22.53
CA THR A 95 11.81 -3.66 -22.74
C THR A 95 11.04 -2.54 -22.05
N TRP A 96 10.34 -1.74 -22.84
CA TRP A 96 9.45 -0.69 -22.35
C TRP A 96 8.01 -1.18 -22.25
N SER A 97 7.30 -0.73 -21.22
CA SER A 97 5.85 -0.89 -21.16
C SER A 97 5.15 -0.05 -22.23
N ASP A 98 3.90 -0.40 -22.52
CA ASP A 98 2.96 0.54 -23.11
C ASP A 98 2.75 1.74 -22.17
N TRP A 99 2.16 2.81 -22.70
CA TRP A 99 1.71 3.94 -21.90
C TRP A 99 0.61 3.53 -20.93
N GLN A 100 0.75 3.94 -19.67
CA GLN A 100 -0.20 3.67 -18.59
C GLN A 100 -0.68 4.99 -18.00
N ASP A 101 -1.98 5.10 -17.77
CA ASP A 101 -2.58 6.28 -17.13
C ASP A 101 -2.29 6.30 -15.63
N LEU A 102 -2.09 7.50 -15.10
CA LEU A 102 -2.10 7.78 -13.68
C LEU A 102 -3.42 8.48 -13.35
N GLU A 103 -4.12 8.02 -12.32
CA GLU A 103 -5.37 8.64 -11.87
C GLU A 103 -5.06 9.98 -11.21
N THR A 104 -5.58 11.08 -11.77
CA THR A 104 -5.25 12.46 -11.36
C THR A 104 -6.21 13.05 -10.32
N HIS A 105 -7.33 12.38 -10.03
CA HIS A 105 -8.33 12.79 -9.04
C HIS A 105 -7.98 12.29 -7.61
N ALA A 106 -6.72 12.42 -7.19
CA ALA A 106 -6.31 12.03 -5.83
C ALA A 106 -6.36 13.17 -4.81
N ASP A 107 -6.93 14.32 -5.19
CA ASP A 107 -7.39 15.40 -4.30
C ASP A 107 -8.54 14.96 -3.38
N ASP A 108 -9.07 13.75 -3.60
CA ASP A 108 -10.05 13.05 -2.77
C ASP A 108 -9.46 12.46 -1.47
N HIS A 109 -8.15 12.28 -1.43
CA HIS A 109 -7.41 11.80 -0.28
C HIS A 109 -6.58 12.92 0.37
N GLY A 110 -6.28 12.77 1.65
CA GLY A 110 -5.53 13.77 2.41
C GLY A 110 -6.15 14.14 3.74
N ALA A 111 -5.43 14.97 4.49
CA ALA A 111 -5.85 15.48 5.78
C ALA A 111 -7.00 16.49 5.63
N ASP A 112 -7.97 16.48 6.55
CA ASP A 112 -9.02 17.49 6.53
C ASP A 112 -8.44 18.89 6.87
N PRO A 113 -8.75 19.95 6.09
CA PRO A 113 -8.25 21.29 6.36
C PRO A 113 -8.58 21.80 7.77
N GLY A 114 -7.57 22.38 8.44
CA GLY A 114 -7.69 22.89 9.81
C GLY A 114 -7.68 21.80 10.90
N THR A 115 -7.24 20.58 10.56
CA THR A 115 -6.92 19.56 11.56
C THR A 115 -5.41 19.47 11.80
N PRO A 116 -4.95 19.01 12.97
CA PRO A 116 -3.53 18.76 13.20
C PRO A 116 -2.91 17.81 12.18
N GLU A 117 -3.71 17.02 11.46
CA GLU A 117 -3.22 16.13 10.41
C GLU A 117 -2.76 16.89 9.16
N HIS A 118 -3.37 18.06 8.89
CA HIS A 118 -3.09 18.92 7.74
C HIS A 118 -1.92 19.88 7.99
N ASP A 119 -1.54 20.09 9.25
CA ASP A 119 -0.46 21.02 9.61
C ASP A 119 0.92 20.40 9.31
N THR A 120 1.31 20.42 8.04
CA THR A 120 2.66 20.11 7.56
C THR A 120 3.11 21.18 6.57
N ALA A 121 4.36 21.62 6.68
CA ALA A 121 4.91 22.68 5.83
C ALA A 121 5.23 22.24 4.38
N ARG A 122 4.89 21.00 4.02
CA ARG A 122 5.31 20.35 2.76
C ARG A 122 4.22 19.47 2.16
N LEU A 123 2.95 19.82 2.36
CA LEU A 123 1.87 19.12 1.67
C LEU A 123 1.97 19.38 0.17
N HIS A 124 1.79 18.32 -0.60
CA HIS A 124 1.78 18.37 -2.06
C HIS A 124 0.55 17.65 -2.58
N GLY A 125 -0.01 18.17 -3.67
CA GLY A 125 -0.99 17.43 -4.45
C GLY A 125 -0.30 16.34 -5.25
N GLY A 126 -1.04 15.31 -5.64
CA GLY A 126 -0.46 14.21 -6.39
C GLY A 126 -1.50 13.40 -7.14
N THR A 127 -1.02 12.56 -8.04
CA THR A 127 -1.81 11.49 -8.66
C THR A 127 -1.91 10.31 -7.69
N ALA A 128 -2.79 9.35 -7.97
CA ALA A 128 -2.59 8.03 -7.40
C ALA A 128 -1.25 7.45 -7.90
N PRO A 129 -0.50 6.72 -7.04
CA PRO A 129 0.74 6.11 -7.46
C PRO A 129 0.48 4.87 -8.32
N LEU A 130 1.32 4.61 -9.32
CA LEU A 130 1.30 3.44 -10.18
C LEU A 130 2.40 2.44 -9.77
N TRP A 131 2.04 1.17 -9.56
CA TRP A 131 3.02 0.10 -9.39
C TRP A 131 3.53 -0.37 -10.75
N VAL A 132 4.82 -0.19 -11.01
CA VAL A 132 5.46 -0.49 -12.30
C VAL A 132 6.35 -1.72 -12.27
N GLY A 133 6.60 -2.28 -11.07
CA GLY A 133 7.60 -3.33 -10.89
C GLY A 133 9.02 -2.81 -11.10
N ASP A 134 10.02 -3.68 -10.95
CA ASP A 134 11.42 -3.25 -10.96
C ASP A 134 11.78 -2.60 -12.31
N SER A 135 12.07 -1.30 -12.26
CA SER A 135 12.26 -0.43 -13.42
C SER A 135 13.50 0.45 -13.24
N ASP A 136 14.23 0.72 -14.32
CA ASP A 136 15.44 1.58 -14.34
C ASP A 136 15.41 2.64 -15.47
N GLY A 137 14.27 2.77 -16.14
CA GLY A 137 14.01 3.79 -17.15
C GLY A 137 12.60 4.32 -17.04
N VAL A 138 12.41 5.61 -17.34
CA VAL A 138 11.12 6.28 -17.23
C VAL A 138 10.89 7.27 -18.36
N GLU A 139 9.63 7.41 -18.75
CA GLU A 139 9.13 8.51 -19.56
C GLU A 139 7.74 8.90 -19.05
N VAL A 140 7.48 10.20 -18.93
CA VAL A 140 6.21 10.75 -18.47
C VAL A 140 5.74 11.80 -19.47
N ARG A 141 4.47 11.77 -19.82
CA ARG A 141 3.84 12.83 -20.61
C ARG A 141 2.55 13.27 -19.94
N ILE A 142 2.34 14.58 -19.96
CA ILE A 142 1.04 15.17 -19.64
C ILE A 142 0.43 15.55 -20.98
N GLN A 143 -0.77 15.04 -21.25
CA GLN A 143 -1.49 15.44 -22.46
C GLN A 143 -1.89 16.92 -22.32
N PRO A 144 -1.90 17.70 -23.42
CA PRO A 144 -2.27 19.11 -23.36
C PRO A 144 -3.69 19.27 -22.76
N GLY A 145 -3.76 19.83 -21.56
CA GLY A 145 -4.99 20.20 -20.85
C GLY A 145 -5.10 21.72 -20.71
N THR A 146 -6.22 22.19 -20.17
CA THR A 146 -6.54 23.62 -20.02
C THR A 146 -5.73 24.30 -18.91
N ALA A 147 -5.28 23.56 -17.89
CA ALA A 147 -4.42 24.06 -16.81
C ALA A 147 -3.57 22.94 -16.18
N VAL A 148 -2.31 23.24 -15.85
CA VAL A 148 -1.41 22.36 -15.10
C VAL A 148 -0.85 23.11 -13.89
N PRO A 149 -0.79 22.50 -12.69
CA PRO A 149 -0.26 23.15 -11.50
C PRO A 149 1.26 23.34 -11.59
N ALA A 150 1.77 24.29 -10.82
CA ALA A 150 3.20 24.56 -10.73
C ALA A 150 3.96 23.45 -9.96
N GLY A 151 5.25 23.32 -10.22
CA GLY A 151 6.12 22.41 -9.47
C GLY A 151 5.92 20.92 -9.78
N LEU A 152 5.35 20.60 -10.94
CA LEU A 152 5.13 19.23 -11.38
C LEU A 152 6.43 18.42 -11.41
N ARG A 153 6.43 17.28 -10.74
CA ARG A 153 7.58 16.37 -10.64
C ARG A 153 7.14 14.92 -10.60
N ALA A 154 7.89 14.06 -11.29
CA ALA A 154 7.77 12.62 -11.17
C ALA A 154 8.53 12.14 -9.94
N GLU A 155 7.86 11.35 -9.11
CA GLU A 155 8.38 10.79 -7.88
C GLU A 155 8.55 9.28 -8.09
N LEU A 156 9.80 8.87 -8.26
CA LEU A 156 10.18 7.47 -8.47
C LEU A 156 10.56 6.86 -7.13
N VAL A 157 9.81 5.85 -6.72
CA VAL A 157 9.88 5.27 -5.38
C VAL A 157 10.45 3.86 -5.47
N ASP A 158 11.59 3.69 -4.81
CA ASP A 158 12.12 2.39 -4.42
C ASP A 158 11.51 2.01 -3.06
N PRO A 159 10.67 0.95 -2.99
CA PRO A 159 10.05 0.51 -1.74
C PRO A 159 11.05 -0.08 -0.73
N GLY A 160 12.30 -0.30 -1.13
CA GLY A 160 13.32 -0.99 -0.34
C GLY A 160 13.05 -2.48 -0.18
N THR A 161 14.07 -3.18 0.29
CA THR A 161 14.01 -4.61 0.59
C THR A 161 13.90 -4.83 2.08
N THR A 162 13.15 -5.86 2.47
CA THR A 162 13.14 -6.35 3.85
C THR A 162 13.12 -7.87 3.83
N ASP A 163 13.74 -8.51 4.82
CA ASP A 163 13.66 -9.96 5.03
C ASP A 163 12.30 -10.42 5.57
N ALA A 164 11.27 -9.56 5.55
CA ALA A 164 9.98 -9.88 6.12
C ALA A 164 9.35 -11.04 5.34
N PRO A 165 8.96 -12.14 6.01
CA PRO A 165 8.45 -13.32 5.32
C PRO A 165 7.21 -12.95 4.52
N VAL A 166 7.29 -13.19 3.21
CA VAL A 166 6.15 -13.12 2.31
C VAL A 166 5.13 -14.15 2.79
N VAL A 167 4.02 -13.69 3.36
CA VAL A 167 2.93 -14.58 3.76
C VAL A 167 2.24 -15.11 2.49
N GLY A 168 2.70 -16.27 2.03
CA GLY A 168 2.06 -17.00 0.94
C GLY A 168 0.68 -17.55 1.34
N PRO A 169 -0.15 -17.96 0.36
CA PRO A 169 -1.38 -18.68 0.66
C PRO A 169 -1.07 -20.00 1.37
N PRO A 170 -1.97 -20.52 2.23
CA PRO A 170 -1.72 -21.75 2.97
C PRO A 170 -1.54 -22.90 1.98
N ARG A 171 -0.34 -23.51 1.95
CA ARG A 171 -0.16 -24.82 1.35
C ARG A 171 -0.92 -25.81 2.22
N ALA A 172 -1.96 -26.42 1.68
CA ALA A 172 -2.62 -27.54 2.32
C ALA A 172 -1.63 -28.71 2.41
N ARG A 173 -1.64 -29.37 3.59
CA ARG A 173 -0.95 -30.61 3.99
C ARG A 173 0.37 -30.43 4.74
N ALA A 174 0.29 -30.49 6.07
CA ALA A 174 0.98 -31.48 6.89
C ALA A 174 0.32 -31.52 8.28
N ARG A 175 0.34 -32.70 8.89
CA ARG A 175 -0.49 -33.16 10.01
C ARG A 175 -0.22 -32.42 11.32
N LEU A 176 -1.25 -32.39 12.17
CA LEU A 176 -1.23 -32.01 13.58
C LEU A 176 -0.09 -32.72 14.32
N ASN A 177 0.75 -31.96 15.04
CA ASN A 177 1.15 -32.24 16.44
C ASN A 177 2.08 -31.15 17.01
N ALA A 178 1.73 -30.73 18.24
CA ALA A 178 2.49 -30.01 19.28
C ALA A 178 2.70 -28.48 19.18
N PRO A 179 2.66 -27.77 20.34
CA PRO A 179 2.36 -26.34 20.41
C PRO A 179 3.62 -25.47 20.55
N ALA A 180 3.68 -24.38 19.79
CA ALA A 180 4.58 -23.27 20.10
C ALA A 180 3.76 -22.19 20.81
N ALA A 181 4.02 -22.02 22.10
CA ALA A 181 3.47 -20.97 22.94
C ALA A 181 3.94 -19.59 22.46
N GLY A 182 3.17 -18.99 21.55
CA GLY A 182 3.03 -17.54 21.48
C GLY A 182 1.81 -17.18 22.31
N THR A 183 1.95 -16.23 23.24
CA THR A 183 0.86 -15.68 24.05
C THR A 183 -0.32 -15.31 23.15
N VAL A 184 -1.26 -16.25 23.06
CA VAL A 184 -2.58 -16.02 22.55
C VAL A 184 -3.16 -14.95 23.47
N VAL A 185 -3.77 -13.93 22.91
CA VAL A 185 -4.76 -13.13 23.64
C VAL A 185 -6.11 -13.65 23.12
N PRO A 186 -6.65 -14.79 23.61
CA PRO A 186 -7.90 -15.34 23.11
C PRO A 186 -9.13 -14.74 23.82
N GLU A 187 -8.98 -13.77 24.71
CA GLU A 187 -10.08 -13.35 25.60
C GLU A 187 -10.96 -12.22 25.05
N LEU A 188 -10.45 -11.28 24.24
CA LEU A 188 -11.22 -10.08 23.87
C LEU A 188 -12.22 -10.27 22.71
N ALA A 189 -12.24 -11.45 22.08
CA ALA A 189 -13.11 -11.72 20.93
C ALA A 189 -14.50 -12.27 21.31
N ARG A 190 -14.78 -12.52 22.61
CA ARG A 190 -16.06 -13.10 23.07
C ARG A 190 -16.95 -12.19 23.92
N THR A 191 -16.59 -10.93 24.17
CA THR A 191 -17.34 -10.10 25.15
C THR A 191 -18.26 -9.05 24.55
N LEU A 192 -18.17 -8.73 23.26
CA LEU A 192 -19.08 -7.77 22.61
C LEU A 192 -20.16 -8.48 21.80
N PRO A 193 -21.46 -8.29 22.12
CA PRO A 193 -22.56 -8.70 21.26
C PRO A 193 -22.33 -8.14 19.85
N HIS A 194 -22.34 -9.02 18.86
CA HIS A 194 -22.12 -8.67 17.44
C HIS A 194 -20.74 -8.06 17.11
N GLY A 195 -19.69 -8.37 17.90
CA GLY A 195 -18.33 -7.86 17.64
C GLY A 195 -17.67 -8.39 16.36
N GLY A 196 -18.06 -9.58 15.89
CA GLY A 196 -17.46 -10.27 14.74
C GLY A 196 -16.03 -10.79 15.00
N PRO A 197 -15.60 -11.87 14.33
CA PRO A 197 -14.29 -12.47 14.57
C PRO A 197 -13.17 -11.58 14.05
N ARG A 198 -12.12 -11.38 14.87
CA ARG A 198 -10.92 -10.65 14.44
C ARG A 198 -10.22 -11.40 13.30
N PRO A 199 -10.05 -10.78 12.11
CA PRO A 199 -9.27 -11.41 11.05
C PRO A 199 -7.77 -11.38 11.36
N ARG A 200 -7.01 -12.25 10.68
CA ARG A 200 -5.55 -12.11 10.63
C ARG A 200 -5.19 -10.78 9.97
N ILE A 201 -4.35 -10.00 10.62
CA ILE A 201 -3.85 -8.71 10.12
C ILE A 201 -2.32 -8.78 10.11
N VAL A 202 -1.71 -8.55 8.96
CA VAL A 202 -0.27 -8.37 8.83
C VAL A 202 0.06 -7.00 9.42
N THR A 203 0.85 -6.99 10.49
CA THR A 203 1.24 -5.78 11.20
C THR A 203 2.21 -4.94 10.37
N ARG A 204 2.41 -3.69 10.76
CA ARG A 204 3.42 -2.80 10.17
C ARG A 204 4.82 -3.43 10.13
N LYS A 205 5.25 -4.02 11.24
CA LYS A 205 6.49 -4.82 11.28
C LYS A 205 6.45 -5.99 10.29
N GLY A 206 5.32 -6.67 10.18
CA GLY A 206 5.14 -7.83 9.30
C GLY A 206 5.24 -7.54 7.80
N TRP A 207 4.90 -6.32 7.34
CA TRP A 207 5.12 -5.91 5.94
C TRP A 207 6.39 -5.05 5.75
N GLY A 208 7.15 -4.83 6.82
CA GLY A 208 8.44 -4.12 6.77
C GLY A 208 8.29 -2.60 6.72
N ALA A 209 7.32 -2.02 7.44
CA ALA A 209 7.18 -0.58 7.56
C ALA A 209 8.44 0.06 8.16
N ASP A 210 8.97 1.08 7.50
CA ASP A 210 9.98 1.95 8.10
C ASP A 210 9.29 3.00 8.96
N GLU A 211 9.19 2.71 10.26
CA GLU A 211 8.55 3.59 11.25
C GLU A 211 9.25 4.95 11.40
N LYS A 212 10.48 5.12 10.86
CA LYS A 212 11.17 6.43 10.87
C LYS A 212 10.57 7.42 9.87
N LEU A 213 9.78 6.95 8.91
CA LEU A 213 9.16 7.84 7.91
C LEU A 213 8.00 8.64 8.51
N ARG A 214 7.14 8.00 9.32
CA ARG A 214 5.93 8.65 9.83
C ARG A 214 6.19 9.64 10.97
N GLU A 215 5.21 10.49 11.20
CA GLU A 215 5.07 11.26 12.43
C GLU A 215 4.96 10.33 13.66
N LYS A 216 5.52 10.77 14.79
CA LYS A 216 5.57 9.98 16.02
C LYS A 216 4.22 9.94 16.74
N LYS A 217 3.48 11.06 16.71
CA LYS A 217 2.22 11.24 17.44
C LYS A 217 1.03 10.65 16.65
N PHE A 218 0.10 10.06 17.39
CA PHE A 218 -1.16 9.55 16.85
C PHE A 218 -2.32 10.49 17.19
N SER A 219 -3.16 10.76 16.21
CA SER A 219 -4.45 11.43 16.38
C SER A 219 -5.56 10.39 16.40
N TYR A 220 -6.50 10.51 17.35
CA TYR A 220 -7.63 9.59 17.48
C TYR A 220 -8.95 10.34 17.39
N THR A 221 -9.95 9.70 16.81
CA THR A 221 -11.34 10.18 16.80
C THR A 221 -12.10 9.57 17.98
N LYS A 222 -13.40 9.88 18.11
CA LYS A 222 -14.20 9.39 19.23
C LYS A 222 -14.65 7.93 19.06
N SER A 223 -14.95 7.52 17.82
CA SER A 223 -15.47 6.19 17.49
C SER A 223 -15.22 5.88 16.01
N VAL A 224 -15.58 4.68 15.54
CA VAL A 224 -15.72 4.36 14.11
C VAL A 224 -17.19 4.10 13.82
N LYS A 225 -17.81 4.97 13.03
CA LYS A 225 -19.23 4.90 12.65
C LYS A 225 -19.46 4.34 11.24
N ALA A 226 -18.46 4.46 10.38
CA ALA A 226 -18.52 3.97 9.00
C ALA A 226 -17.16 3.43 8.55
N ALA A 227 -17.17 2.53 7.58
CA ALA A 227 -16.01 2.11 6.81
C ALA A 227 -16.12 2.64 5.38
N PHE A 228 -15.12 3.38 4.93
CA PHE A 228 -14.97 3.79 3.54
C PHE A 228 -14.08 2.79 2.80
N VAL A 229 -14.60 2.22 1.72
CA VAL A 229 -13.87 1.30 0.85
C VAL A 229 -13.27 2.09 -0.30
N HIS A 230 -11.98 1.90 -0.49
CA HIS A 230 -11.16 2.52 -1.52
C HIS A 230 -10.55 1.46 -2.43
N HIS A 231 -10.08 1.90 -3.59
CA HIS A 231 -8.97 1.22 -4.26
C HIS A 231 -7.70 2.06 -4.09
N THR A 232 -6.52 1.52 -4.43
CA THR A 232 -5.27 2.32 -4.41
C THR A 232 -4.95 2.94 -5.77
N ALA A 233 -5.66 2.53 -6.82
CA ALA A 233 -5.41 2.90 -8.21
C ALA A 233 -3.99 2.56 -8.73
N THR A 234 -3.27 1.68 -8.03
CA THR A 234 -1.87 1.31 -8.34
C THR A 234 -1.70 0.35 -9.52
N GLY A 235 -2.78 -0.03 -10.21
CA GLY A 235 -2.77 -1.10 -11.19
C GLY A 235 -2.74 -2.50 -10.54
N ASN A 236 -2.99 -3.53 -11.36
CA ASN A 236 -3.26 -4.89 -10.89
C ASN A 236 -2.14 -5.91 -11.18
N ARG A 237 -1.01 -5.46 -11.77
CA ARG A 237 0.07 -6.33 -12.28
C ARG A 237 0.99 -6.88 -11.20
N TYR A 238 0.91 -6.39 -9.96
CA TYR A 238 1.70 -6.93 -8.84
C TYR A 238 1.33 -8.39 -8.52
N ARG A 239 2.29 -9.20 -8.07
CA ARG A 239 2.04 -10.53 -7.49
C ARG A 239 1.66 -10.39 -6.01
N CYS A 240 0.90 -11.32 -5.45
CA CYS A 240 0.57 -11.24 -4.01
C CYS A 240 1.83 -11.26 -3.12
N SER A 241 2.92 -11.89 -3.57
CA SER A 241 4.20 -11.82 -2.89
C SER A 241 4.82 -10.41 -2.84
N GLN A 242 4.42 -9.53 -3.76
CA GLN A 242 4.86 -8.14 -3.83
C GLN A 242 3.94 -7.19 -3.06
N ALA A 243 2.84 -7.66 -2.46
CA ALA A 243 1.87 -6.80 -1.77
C ALA A 243 2.55 -5.93 -0.69
N ALA A 244 3.47 -6.51 0.09
CA ALA A 244 4.23 -5.75 1.09
C ALA A 244 5.08 -4.64 0.45
N SER A 245 5.73 -4.92 -0.68
CA SER A 245 6.51 -3.91 -1.42
C SER A 245 5.63 -2.80 -1.99
N VAL A 246 4.45 -3.14 -2.53
CA VAL A 246 3.47 -2.15 -2.99
C VAL A 246 3.06 -1.24 -1.84
N ILE A 247 2.74 -1.80 -0.67
CA ILE A 247 2.35 -1.04 0.52
C ILE A 247 3.49 -0.12 1.00
N ARG A 248 4.74 -0.60 1.03
CA ARG A 248 5.91 0.24 1.35
C ARG A 248 6.08 1.39 0.37
N GLY A 249 5.86 1.13 -0.93
CA GLY A 249 5.90 2.15 -1.97
C GLY A 249 4.83 3.23 -1.76
N ILE A 250 3.57 2.84 -1.54
CA ILE A 250 2.47 3.77 -1.24
C ILE A 250 2.77 4.57 0.03
N TYR A 251 3.23 3.90 1.09
CA TYR A 251 3.57 4.54 2.35
C TYR A 251 4.65 5.61 2.18
N ARG A 252 5.74 5.27 1.48
CA ARG A 252 6.81 6.21 1.17
C ARG A 252 6.33 7.34 0.26
N TYR A 253 5.50 7.07 -0.74
CA TYR A 253 4.93 8.09 -1.61
C TYR A 253 4.09 9.10 -0.81
N HIS A 254 3.13 8.64 0.01
CA HIS A 254 2.33 9.52 0.85
C HIS A 254 3.18 10.38 1.78
N VAL A 255 4.22 9.82 2.42
CA VAL A 255 5.01 10.56 3.41
C VAL A 255 6.09 11.44 2.77
N LYS A 256 6.91 10.87 1.88
CA LYS A 256 8.10 11.54 1.34
C LYS A 256 7.80 12.39 0.13
N SER A 257 6.80 12.04 -0.67
CA SER A 257 6.44 12.76 -1.89
C SER A 257 5.26 13.71 -1.66
N MET A 258 4.22 13.27 -0.93
CA MET A 258 3.03 14.09 -0.66
C MET A 258 3.07 14.85 0.69
N GLY A 259 4.04 14.55 1.56
CA GLY A 259 4.21 15.24 2.83
C GLY A 259 3.21 14.86 3.93
N TRP A 260 2.52 13.73 3.78
CA TRP A 260 1.57 13.25 4.77
C TRP A 260 2.27 12.68 6.01
N LYS A 261 1.54 12.61 7.13
CA LYS A 261 2.11 12.15 8.40
C LYS A 261 2.32 10.65 8.47
N ASP A 262 1.58 9.87 7.68
CA ASP A 262 1.69 8.42 7.55
C ASP A 262 0.91 7.99 6.27
N ILE A 263 0.81 6.70 6.00
CA ILE A 263 -0.12 6.18 4.98
C ILE A 263 -1.57 6.56 5.33
N GLY A 264 -2.31 7.14 4.38
CA GLY A 264 -3.64 7.71 4.65
C GLY A 264 -4.72 6.68 5.01
N TYR A 265 -4.61 5.43 4.53
CA TYR A 265 -5.58 4.37 4.81
C TYR A 265 -5.31 3.68 6.14
N ASN A 266 -6.36 3.37 6.90
CA ASN A 266 -6.22 2.61 8.14
C ASN A 266 -5.83 1.15 7.89
N PHE A 267 -6.36 0.55 6.82
CA PHE A 267 -6.05 -0.81 6.41
C PHE A 267 -5.95 -0.94 4.90
N LEU A 268 -5.18 -1.94 4.46
CA LEU A 268 -5.09 -2.32 3.06
C LEU A 268 -5.45 -3.80 2.88
N VAL A 269 -6.00 -4.14 1.72
CA VAL A 269 -6.38 -5.51 1.34
C VAL A 269 -5.80 -5.84 -0.03
N ASP A 270 -5.02 -6.91 -0.13
CA ASP A 270 -4.53 -7.36 -1.44
C ASP A 270 -5.55 -8.23 -2.19
N LYS A 271 -5.33 -8.47 -3.48
CA LYS A 271 -6.16 -9.36 -4.31
C LYS A 271 -6.19 -10.83 -3.84
N CYS A 272 -5.27 -11.24 -2.98
CA CYS A 272 -5.25 -12.56 -2.34
C CYS A 272 -6.04 -12.62 -1.02
N GLY A 273 -6.61 -11.50 -0.56
CA GLY A 273 -7.39 -11.42 0.67
C GLY A 273 -6.55 -11.30 1.94
N ASN A 274 -5.26 -10.99 1.85
CA ASN A 274 -4.48 -10.59 3.01
C ASN A 274 -4.88 -9.18 3.45
N ILE A 275 -4.96 -8.98 4.77
CA ILE A 275 -5.29 -7.69 5.38
C ILE A 275 -4.01 -7.16 6.04
N TYR A 276 -3.71 -5.89 5.81
CA TYR A 276 -2.53 -5.22 6.31
C TYR A 276 -2.94 -4.03 7.17
N GLU A 277 -2.24 -3.84 8.28
CA GLU A 277 -2.29 -2.60 9.05
C GLU A 277 -1.68 -1.47 8.21
N GLY A 278 -2.46 -0.42 7.95
CA GLY A 278 -1.97 0.80 7.31
C GLY A 278 -1.54 1.81 8.38
N ARG A 279 -2.36 2.83 8.60
CA ARG A 279 -2.15 3.90 9.58
C ARG A 279 -1.77 3.36 10.97
N ALA A 280 -0.61 3.77 11.48
CA ALA A 280 -0.06 3.28 12.74
C ALA A 280 -0.96 3.61 13.95
N GLY A 281 -1.03 2.68 14.92
CA GLY A 281 -1.83 2.84 16.13
C GLY A 281 -3.33 2.57 15.95
N GLY A 282 -3.76 2.21 14.73
CA GLY A 282 -5.17 2.13 14.34
C GLY A 282 -5.86 0.78 14.49
N VAL A 283 -5.14 -0.30 14.78
CA VAL A 283 -5.71 -1.65 14.64
C VAL A 283 -6.97 -1.82 15.50
N THR A 284 -6.86 -1.60 16.81
CA THR A 284 -8.00 -1.68 17.76
C THR A 284 -8.58 -0.32 18.15
N ARG A 285 -8.00 0.78 17.67
CA ARG A 285 -8.37 2.15 18.06
C ARG A 285 -8.86 2.98 16.87
N PRO A 286 -9.64 4.05 17.09
CA PRO A 286 -10.17 4.86 16.00
C PRO A 286 -9.13 5.91 15.59
N VAL A 287 -7.99 5.48 15.05
CA VAL A 287 -6.94 6.42 14.60
C VAL A 287 -7.45 7.22 13.41
N LEU A 288 -7.22 8.53 13.42
CA LEU A 288 -7.56 9.43 12.33
C LEU A 288 -6.70 9.08 11.10
N GLY A 289 -7.35 8.82 9.97
CA GLY A 289 -6.70 8.63 8.68
C GLY A 289 -6.66 9.90 7.84
N ALA A 290 -6.30 9.73 6.57
CA ALA A 290 -6.25 10.76 5.53
C ALA A 290 -6.71 10.16 4.19
N HIS A 291 -7.82 9.42 4.22
CA HIS A 291 -8.32 8.60 3.12
C HIS A 291 -9.61 9.12 2.50
N THR A 292 -10.38 9.97 3.18
CA THR A 292 -11.62 10.52 2.65
C THR A 292 -11.75 11.95 3.11
N LEU A 293 -11.34 12.89 2.27
CA LEU A 293 -11.42 14.30 2.60
C LEU A 293 -12.87 14.65 2.98
N GLY A 294 -13.06 15.28 4.14
CA GLY A 294 -14.36 15.59 4.72
C GLY A 294 -14.92 14.52 5.66
N PHE A 295 -14.44 13.28 5.60
CA PHE A 295 -14.96 12.17 6.40
C PHE A 295 -13.88 11.29 7.03
N ASN A 296 -12.64 11.76 7.12
CA ASN A 296 -11.56 11.08 7.87
C ASN A 296 -11.95 10.86 9.34
N GLY A 297 -12.68 11.81 9.92
CA GLY A 297 -13.18 11.75 11.28
C GLY A 297 -14.29 10.71 11.49
N ASN A 298 -14.15 9.88 12.53
CA ASN A 298 -15.10 8.85 12.93
C ASN A 298 -15.38 7.76 11.88
N SER A 299 -14.42 7.50 11.01
CA SER A 299 -14.50 6.46 10.01
C SER A 299 -13.23 5.61 9.99
N VAL A 300 -13.24 4.55 9.17
CA VAL A 300 -12.06 3.73 8.87
C VAL A 300 -11.93 3.56 7.37
N GLY A 301 -10.76 3.88 6.81
CA GLY A 301 -10.43 3.68 5.41
C GLY A 301 -9.86 2.29 5.16
N ILE A 302 -10.46 1.54 4.24
CA ILE A 302 -10.00 0.23 3.79
C ILE A 302 -9.70 0.31 2.30
N ALA A 303 -8.41 0.31 1.93
CA ALA A 303 -8.00 0.36 0.53
C ALA A 303 -7.71 -1.04 -0.04
N VAL A 304 -8.44 -1.42 -1.08
CA VAL A 304 -8.13 -2.62 -1.86
C VAL A 304 -7.03 -2.29 -2.85
N ILE A 305 -5.87 -2.95 -2.74
CA ILE A 305 -4.73 -2.70 -3.61
C ILE A 305 -5.10 -3.08 -5.04
N GLY A 306 -5.00 -2.11 -5.95
CA GLY A 306 -5.33 -2.26 -7.37
C GLY A 306 -6.20 -1.14 -7.94
N THR A 307 -6.58 -1.31 -9.20
CA THR A 307 -7.47 -0.39 -9.95
C THR A 307 -8.70 -1.16 -10.41
N TYR A 308 -9.89 -0.76 -9.96
CA TYR A 308 -11.14 -1.53 -10.14
C TYR A 308 -12.22 -0.77 -10.94
N GLY A 309 -11.82 0.13 -11.83
CA GLY A 309 -12.72 0.77 -12.80
C GLY A 309 -13.36 -0.25 -13.74
N ALA A 310 -12.53 -0.96 -14.51
CA ALA A 310 -12.97 -2.04 -15.41
C ALA A 310 -12.66 -3.45 -14.86
N ALA A 311 -11.57 -3.60 -14.09
CA ALA A 311 -11.15 -4.89 -13.56
C ALA A 311 -12.04 -5.34 -12.40
N ARG A 312 -12.41 -6.62 -12.39
CA ARG A 312 -13.22 -7.20 -11.30
C ARG A 312 -12.36 -7.47 -10.06
N PRO A 313 -12.80 -7.09 -8.85
CA PRO A 313 -12.08 -7.46 -7.63
C PRO A 313 -12.16 -8.96 -7.38
N ALA A 314 -11.07 -9.53 -6.88
CA ALA A 314 -11.03 -10.93 -6.47
C ALA A 314 -12.02 -11.18 -5.32
N ALA A 315 -12.69 -12.33 -5.33
CA ALA A 315 -13.62 -12.70 -4.26
C ALA A 315 -12.94 -12.74 -2.88
N ALA A 316 -11.65 -13.13 -2.83
CA ALA A 316 -10.85 -13.12 -1.62
C ALA A 316 -10.70 -11.71 -1.02
N ALA A 317 -10.46 -10.69 -1.85
CA ALA A 317 -10.37 -9.30 -1.42
C ALA A 317 -11.71 -8.80 -0.86
N VAL A 318 -12.82 -9.04 -1.58
CA VAL A 318 -14.16 -8.64 -1.10
C VAL A 318 -14.51 -9.32 0.24
N LYS A 319 -14.16 -10.60 0.38
CA LYS A 319 -14.34 -11.36 1.63
C LYS A 319 -13.49 -10.79 2.76
N ALA A 320 -12.26 -10.38 2.48
CA ALA A 320 -11.37 -9.75 3.46
C ALA A 320 -11.90 -8.39 3.91
N VAL A 321 -12.37 -7.54 2.99
CA VAL A 321 -13.08 -6.28 3.32
C VAL A 321 -14.26 -6.58 4.25
N ALA A 322 -15.13 -7.54 3.91
CA ALA A 322 -16.28 -7.87 4.75
C ALA A 322 -15.89 -8.34 6.16
N ARG A 323 -14.86 -9.18 6.29
CA ARG A 323 -14.36 -9.65 7.60
C ARG A 323 -13.78 -8.52 8.43
N LEU A 324 -12.96 -7.68 7.80
CA LEU A 324 -12.35 -6.53 8.44
C LEU A 324 -13.40 -5.51 8.90
N SER A 325 -14.35 -5.17 8.03
CA SER A 325 -15.45 -4.27 8.38
C SER A 325 -16.29 -4.84 9.52
N ALA A 326 -16.66 -6.12 9.47
CA ALA A 326 -17.43 -6.77 10.54
C ALA A 326 -16.76 -6.59 11.90
N TRP A 327 -15.47 -6.93 11.98
CA TRP A 327 -14.69 -6.84 13.21
C TRP A 327 -14.50 -5.39 13.67
N LYS A 328 -14.01 -4.52 12.78
CA LYS A 328 -13.65 -3.14 13.16
C LYS A 328 -14.88 -2.33 13.57
N LEU A 329 -16.00 -2.48 12.86
CA LEU A 329 -17.28 -1.84 13.21
C LEU A 329 -17.91 -2.49 14.45
N GLY A 330 -17.71 -3.80 14.64
CA GLY A 330 -18.23 -4.53 15.78
C GLY A 330 -17.61 -4.12 17.12
N ILE A 331 -16.34 -3.69 17.13
CA ILE A 331 -15.70 -3.06 18.30
C ILE A 331 -16.52 -1.87 18.82
N TYR A 332 -17.23 -1.17 17.93
CA TYR A 332 -18.02 0.02 18.25
C TYR A 332 -19.54 -0.24 18.15
N GLY A 333 -19.97 -1.51 18.11
CA GLY A 333 -21.38 -1.89 18.08
C GLY A 333 -22.14 -1.51 16.80
N VAL A 334 -21.44 -1.17 15.70
CA VAL A 334 -22.07 -0.66 14.48
C VAL A 334 -22.49 -1.81 13.56
N ASN A 335 -23.76 -1.80 13.12
CA ASN A 335 -24.33 -2.78 12.20
C ASN A 335 -23.92 -2.49 10.73
N PRO A 336 -23.20 -3.39 10.04
CA PRO A 336 -22.74 -3.21 8.66
C PRO A 336 -23.83 -3.02 7.62
N ARG A 337 -25.05 -3.51 7.86
CA ARG A 337 -26.21 -3.33 6.96
C ARG A 337 -26.90 -1.98 7.12
N GLY A 338 -26.63 -1.28 8.22
CA GLY A 338 -27.31 -0.04 8.56
C GLY A 338 -26.80 1.17 7.78
N THR A 339 -27.39 2.30 8.13
CA THR A 339 -26.94 3.64 7.75
C THR A 339 -26.49 4.40 8.99
N THR A 340 -25.63 5.40 8.81
CA THR A 340 -25.16 6.29 9.87
C THR A 340 -25.14 7.73 9.38
N TYR A 341 -24.92 8.67 10.30
CA TYR A 341 -24.66 10.06 9.97
C TYR A 341 -23.21 10.43 10.31
N LEU A 342 -22.55 11.07 9.35
CA LEU A 342 -21.26 11.73 9.55
C LEU A 342 -21.39 13.21 9.21
N LYS A 343 -20.67 14.04 9.96
CA LYS A 343 -20.58 15.49 9.72
C LYS A 343 -19.38 15.75 8.82
N SER A 344 -19.62 16.31 7.64
CA SER A 344 -18.56 16.65 6.69
C SER A 344 -17.62 17.72 7.28
N ALA A 345 -16.31 17.51 7.19
CA ALA A 345 -15.29 18.52 7.45
C ALA A 345 -15.07 19.47 6.24
N GLY A 346 -15.74 19.22 5.12
CA GLY A 346 -15.61 19.95 3.86
C GLY A 346 -14.95 19.08 2.78
N GLY A 347 -15.38 19.27 1.55
CA GLY A 347 -14.88 18.59 0.36
C GLY A 347 -15.68 19.03 -0.87
N ASN A 348 -15.40 18.45 -2.03
CA ASN A 348 -16.02 18.86 -3.29
C ASN A 348 -17.48 18.38 -3.46
N LEU A 349 -17.91 17.36 -2.70
CA LEU A 349 -19.28 16.82 -2.75
C LEU A 349 -20.18 17.38 -1.64
N TYR A 350 -19.63 17.60 -0.44
CA TYR A 350 -20.39 18.07 0.72
C TYR A 350 -19.68 19.20 1.44
N ARG A 351 -20.36 20.35 1.53
CA ARG A 351 -19.89 21.50 2.32
C ARG A 351 -19.62 21.13 3.79
N LYS A 352 -18.64 21.82 4.38
CA LYS A 352 -18.29 21.69 5.80
C LYS A 352 -19.52 21.89 6.69
N GLY A 353 -19.65 21.04 7.69
CA GLY A 353 -20.74 21.06 8.66
C GLY A 353 -22.01 20.31 8.26
N LYS A 354 -22.15 19.87 7.00
CA LYS A 354 -23.31 19.08 6.56
C LYS A 354 -23.31 17.70 7.24
N ASN A 355 -24.42 17.35 7.88
CA ASN A 355 -24.67 15.97 8.30
C ASN A 355 -25.18 15.15 7.10
N VAL A 356 -24.42 14.12 6.73
CA VAL A 356 -24.70 13.27 5.56
C VAL A 356 -25.09 11.88 6.03
N ARG A 357 -26.19 11.36 5.49
CA ARG A 357 -26.64 9.98 5.73
C ARG A 357 -25.90 9.06 4.77
N LEU A 358 -25.15 8.11 5.31
CA LEU A 358 -24.32 7.19 4.54
C LEU A 358 -24.63 5.75 4.92
N ASN A 359 -24.32 4.81 4.03
CA ASN A 359 -24.25 3.41 4.42
C ASN A 359 -23.10 3.24 5.42
N VAL A 360 -23.25 2.34 6.39
CA VAL A 360 -22.15 2.05 7.34
C VAL A 360 -20.91 1.54 6.61
N ILE A 361 -21.07 0.77 5.53
CA ILE A 361 -19.99 0.50 4.58
C ILE A 361 -20.32 1.25 3.30
N SER A 362 -19.53 2.28 3.02
CA SER A 362 -19.68 3.18 1.86
C SER A 362 -18.44 3.10 0.97
N GLY A 363 -18.59 3.43 -0.31
CA GLY A 363 -17.44 3.65 -1.20
C GLY A 363 -16.91 5.08 -1.04
N HIS A 364 -15.68 5.33 -1.48
CA HIS A 364 -15.13 6.68 -1.43
C HIS A 364 -16.03 7.72 -2.11
N ARG A 365 -16.54 7.36 -3.31
CA ARG A 365 -17.48 8.17 -4.10
C ARG A 365 -18.78 8.59 -3.39
N ASP A 366 -19.13 7.93 -2.28
CA ASP A 366 -20.31 8.31 -1.49
C ASP A 366 -20.02 9.51 -0.57
N GLY A 367 -18.75 9.79 -0.27
CA GLY A 367 -18.31 10.89 0.59
C GLY A 367 -17.59 12.02 -0.15
N PHE A 368 -17.06 11.74 -1.34
CA PHE A 368 -16.30 12.69 -2.16
C PHE A 368 -16.61 12.46 -3.64
N ALA A 369 -16.52 13.48 -4.50
CA ALA A 369 -16.70 13.31 -5.94
C ALA A 369 -15.41 12.75 -6.54
N THR A 370 -15.38 11.41 -6.67
CA THR A 370 -14.22 10.61 -7.14
C THR A 370 -14.72 9.33 -7.80
N ASP A 371 -13.89 8.73 -8.66
CA ASP A 371 -14.15 7.41 -9.19
C ASP A 371 -13.77 6.27 -8.23
N CYS A 372 -13.05 6.54 -7.15
CA CYS A 372 -12.71 5.56 -6.13
C CYS A 372 -14.00 4.99 -5.46
N PRO A 373 -14.14 3.67 -5.21
CA PRO A 373 -13.16 2.59 -5.34
C PRO A 373 -13.13 1.91 -6.72
N GLY A 374 -13.63 2.56 -7.77
CA GLY A 374 -13.86 2.01 -9.08
C GLY A 374 -15.19 1.27 -9.19
N ARG A 375 -15.81 1.32 -10.38
CA ARG A 375 -17.15 0.79 -10.66
C ARG A 375 -17.33 -0.68 -10.23
N GLN A 376 -16.35 -1.54 -10.51
CA GLN A 376 -16.47 -2.97 -10.24
C GLN A 376 -16.41 -3.29 -8.75
N LEU A 377 -15.57 -2.59 -7.98
CA LEU A 377 -15.48 -2.79 -6.53
C LEU A 377 -16.65 -2.14 -5.80
N TYR A 378 -17.07 -0.95 -6.25
CA TYR A 378 -18.27 -0.29 -5.73
C TYR A 378 -19.52 -1.18 -5.85
N GLY A 379 -19.69 -1.84 -7.00
CA GLY A 379 -20.77 -2.81 -7.22
C GLY A 379 -20.78 -4.01 -6.25
N LYS A 380 -19.70 -4.26 -5.50
CA LYS A 380 -19.62 -5.34 -4.49
C LYS A 380 -19.95 -4.88 -3.07
N LEU A 381 -20.16 -3.60 -2.81
CA LEU A 381 -20.38 -3.09 -1.46
C LEU A 381 -21.68 -3.61 -0.81
N GLY A 382 -22.73 -3.87 -1.59
CA GLY A 382 -23.94 -4.54 -1.08
C GLY A 382 -23.63 -5.94 -0.52
N ALA A 383 -22.88 -6.75 -1.26
CA ALA A 383 -22.46 -8.08 -0.82
C ALA A 383 -21.51 -8.04 0.39
N ALA A 384 -20.63 -7.03 0.44
CA ALA A 384 -19.75 -6.79 1.58
C ALA A 384 -20.55 -6.47 2.85
N ARG A 385 -21.56 -5.60 2.77
CA ARG A 385 -22.49 -5.27 3.87
C ARG A 385 -23.21 -6.51 4.41
N SER A 386 -23.83 -7.29 3.53
CA SER A 386 -24.54 -8.52 3.93
C SER A 386 -23.61 -9.54 4.56
N SER A 387 -22.41 -9.73 4.00
CA SER A 387 -21.42 -10.68 4.55
C SER A 387 -20.84 -10.21 5.88
N ALA A 388 -20.56 -8.91 6.03
CA ALA A 388 -20.06 -8.34 7.27
C ALA A 388 -21.09 -8.48 8.40
N ALA A 389 -22.37 -8.22 8.13
CA ALA A 389 -23.44 -8.42 9.11
C ALA A 389 -23.56 -9.90 9.53
N ARG A 390 -23.46 -10.85 8.59
CA ARG A 390 -23.42 -12.28 8.92
C ARG A 390 -22.25 -12.65 9.83
N TYR A 391 -21.06 -12.08 9.60
CA TYR A 391 -19.91 -12.29 10.49
C TYR A 391 -20.12 -11.69 11.89
N GLN A 392 -20.97 -10.67 12.03
CA GLN A 392 -21.43 -10.15 13.32
C GLN A 392 -22.61 -10.95 13.92
N GLY A 393 -23.08 -12.03 13.29
CA GLY A 393 -24.24 -12.78 13.76
C GLY A 393 -25.54 -11.98 13.69
N ARG A 394 -25.68 -11.11 12.68
CA ARG A 394 -26.87 -10.30 12.43
C ARG A 394 -27.56 -10.74 11.16
#